data_AF-A0A951XGN1-F1
#
_entry.id   AF-A0A951XGN1-F1
#
_cell.length_a   1.000
_cell.length_b   1.000
_cell.length_c   1.000
_cell.angle_alpha   90.00
_cell.angle_beta   90.00
_cell.angle_gamma   90.00
#
_symmetry.space_group_name_H-M   'P 1'
#
loop_
_entity.id
_entity.type
_entity.pdbx_description
1 polymer ?
#
loop_
_entity_poly.entity_id
_entity_poly.type
_entity_poly.pdbx_seq_one_letter_code
_entity_poly.pdbx_strand_id
1 'polypeptide(L)'
;MNETEIKTSLTLLLDAIKRSDGPTIAAEMARLDDCVQRQRLALHPQLLHFLGNRSYAKALMFLGGEENIPVGVCGGRSARPAS
;
A
#
# COMPACT_ATOMS: atom_id res chain seq x y z
N MET A 1 0.91 -4.04 14.66
CA MET A 1 1.58 -4.44 13.41
C MET A 1 2.74 -3.49 13.21
N ASN A 2 3.97 -3.99 13.31
CA ASN A 2 5.18 -3.16 13.18
C ASN A 2 5.56 -2.94 11.70
N GLU A 3 6.58 -2.11 11.44
CA GLU A 3 7.00 -1.76 10.08
C GLU A 3 7.41 -2.97 9.23
N THR A 4 8.02 -4.00 9.82
CA THR A 4 8.42 -5.22 9.11
C THR A 4 7.19 -6.03 8.68
N GLU A 5 6.21 -6.15 9.55
CA GLU A 5 4.94 -6.81 9.24
C GLU A 5 4.16 -6.03 8.17
N ILE A 6 4.13 -4.70 8.25
CA ILE A 6 3.51 -3.83 7.23
C ILE A 6 4.18 -4.04 5.87
N LYS A 7 5.52 -4.06 5.83
CA LYS A 7 6.29 -4.32 4.60
C LYS A 7 5.97 -5.69 3.99
N THR A 8 5.83 -6.71 4.84
CA THR A 8 5.48 -8.07 4.43
C THR A 8 4.08 -8.10 3.82
N SER A 9 3.09 -7.53 4.49
CA SER A 9 1.71 -7.44 3.98
C SER A 9 1.59 -6.65 2.69
N LEU A 10 2.33 -5.54 2.54
CA LEU A 10 2.38 -4.79 1.29
C LEU A 10 2.97 -5.61 0.15
N THR A 11 4.02 -6.39 0.43
CA THR A 11 4.64 -7.28 -0.55
C THR A 11 3.66 -8.36 -1.00
N LEU A 12 2.99 -9.03 -0.05
CA LEU A 12 1.98 -10.05 -0.34
C LEU A 12 0.80 -9.49 -1.12
N LEU A 13 0.32 -8.30 -0.74
CA LEU A 13 -0.78 -7.63 -1.44
C LEU A 13 -0.43 -7.31 -2.89
N LEU A 14 0.74 -6.70 -3.15
CA LEU A 14 1.16 -6.34 -4.50
C LEU A 14 1.39 -7.57 -5.38
N ASP A 15 1.91 -8.65 -4.79
CA ASP A 15 2.12 -9.92 -5.47
C ASP A 15 0.79 -10.65 -5.77
N ALA A 16 -0.17 -10.61 -4.83
CA ALA A 16 -1.54 -11.10 -5.05
C ALA A 16 -2.28 -10.31 -6.14
N ILE A 17 -2.11 -8.99 -6.21
CA ILE A 17 -2.65 -8.15 -7.29
C ILE A 17 -2.10 -8.61 -8.65
N LYS A 18 -0.77 -8.86 -8.76
CA LYS A 18 -0.16 -9.35 -10.00
C LYS A 18 -0.73 -10.70 -10.45
N ARG A 19 -1.08 -11.57 -9.49
CA ARG A 19 -1.69 -12.89 -9.76
C ARG A 19 -3.21 -12.89 -9.88
N SER A 20 -3.88 -11.75 -9.67
CA SER A 20 -5.34 -11.67 -9.55
C SER A 20 -5.92 -12.57 -8.44
N ASP A 21 -5.19 -12.74 -7.34
CA ASP A 21 -5.61 -13.54 -6.19
C ASP A 21 -6.53 -12.71 -5.26
N GLY A 22 -7.82 -12.69 -5.61
CA GLY A 22 -8.86 -11.92 -4.92
C GLY A 22 -8.94 -12.15 -3.40
N PRO A 23 -8.96 -13.41 -2.91
CA PRO A 23 -8.97 -13.70 -1.47
C PRO A 23 -7.79 -13.08 -0.72
N THR A 24 -6.56 -13.22 -1.23
CA THR A 24 -5.37 -12.65 -0.58
C THR A 24 -5.39 -11.11 -0.64
N ILE A 25 -5.84 -10.52 -1.75
CA ILE A 25 -6.01 -9.07 -1.87
C ILE A 25 -6.95 -8.55 -0.77
N ALA A 26 -8.12 -9.16 -0.61
CA ALA A 26 -9.11 -8.75 0.38
C ALA A 26 -8.57 -8.89 1.82
N ALA A 27 -7.88 -10.00 2.11
CA ALA A 27 -7.31 -10.27 3.43
C ALA A 27 -6.22 -9.25 3.81
N GLU A 28 -5.26 -8.99 2.92
CA GLU A 28 -4.16 -8.05 3.21
C GLU A 28 -4.65 -6.59 3.23
N MET A 29 -5.63 -6.23 2.40
CA MET A 29 -6.27 -4.91 2.49
C MET A 29 -6.94 -4.70 3.84
N ALA A 30 -7.76 -5.65 4.30
CA ALA A 30 -8.44 -5.55 5.59
C ALA A 30 -7.43 -5.43 6.75
N ARG A 31 -6.35 -6.23 6.70
CA ARG A 31 -5.29 -6.20 7.70
C ARG A 31 -4.57 -4.86 7.77
N LEU A 32 -4.28 -4.25 6.62
CA LEU A 32 -3.65 -2.93 6.54
C LEU A 32 -4.60 -1.82 7.01
N ASP A 33 -5.88 -1.88 6.64
CA ASP A 33 -6.91 -0.93 7.08
C ASP A 33 -7.08 -0.97 8.61
N ASP A 34 -7.14 -2.17 9.20
CA ASP A 34 -7.18 -2.36 10.67
C ASP A 34 -5.92 -1.81 11.36
N CYS A 35 -4.74 -2.04 10.77
CA CYS A 35 -3.48 -1.50 11.27
C CYS A 35 -3.51 0.03 11.31
N VAL A 36 -3.94 0.66 10.21
CA VAL A 36 -4.08 2.11 10.11
C VAL A 36 -5.02 2.65 11.19
N GLN A 37 -6.19 2.02 11.38
CA GLN A 37 -7.15 2.46 12.38
C GLN A 37 -6.61 2.39 13.81
N ARG A 38 -5.90 1.30 14.15
CA ARG A 38 -5.38 1.06 15.50
C ARG A 38 -4.14 1.88 15.86
N GLN A 39 -3.32 2.24 14.86
CA GLN A 39 -1.99 2.80 15.10
C GLN A 39 -1.80 4.22 14.53
N ARG A 40 -2.88 4.99 14.33
CA ARG A 40 -2.83 6.34 13.72
C ARG A 40 -1.82 7.28 14.38
N LEU A 41 -1.63 7.18 15.70
CA LEU A 41 -0.71 8.03 16.47
C LEU A 41 0.72 7.47 16.55
N ALA A 42 0.93 6.20 16.19
CA ALA A 42 2.21 5.51 16.31
C ALA A 42 2.92 5.33 14.95
N LEU A 43 2.17 5.35 13.84
CA LEU A 43 2.75 5.24 12.49
C LEU A 43 3.37 6.56 12.05
N HIS A 44 4.45 6.48 11.27
CA HIS A 44 5.03 7.64 10.62
C HIS A 44 3.97 8.35 9.75
N PRO A 45 3.81 9.69 9.80
CA PRO A 45 2.75 10.41 9.09
C PRO A 45 2.70 10.12 7.58
N GLN A 46 3.87 9.96 6.95
CA GLN A 46 3.96 9.63 5.52
C GLN A 46 3.50 8.20 5.21
N LEU A 47 3.83 7.24 6.07
CA LEU A 47 3.36 5.86 5.94
C LEU A 47 1.84 5.78 6.14
N LEU A 48 1.33 6.47 7.16
CA LEU A 48 -0.11 6.60 7.41
C LEU A 48 -0.84 7.19 6.20
N HIS A 49 -0.28 8.24 5.59
CA HIS A 49 -0.83 8.87 4.40
C HIS A 49 -0.89 7.89 3.22
N PHE A 50 0.19 7.16 2.92
CA PHE A 50 0.20 6.20 1.82
C PHE A 50 -0.79 5.04 2.03
N LEU A 51 -0.84 4.48 3.24
CA LEU A 51 -1.76 3.39 3.55
C LEU A 51 -3.22 3.85 3.49
N GLY A 52 -3.54 5.03 4.05
CA GLY A 52 -4.88 5.60 4.01
C GLY A 52 -5.38 5.93 2.60
N ASN A 53 -4.47 6.29 1.69
CA ASN A 53 -4.78 6.54 0.28
C ASN A 53 -4.60 5.31 -0.63
N ARG A 54 -4.40 4.12 -0.05
CA ARG A 54 -4.14 2.85 -0.78
C ARG A 54 -2.99 2.95 -1.80
N SER A 55 -2.02 3.82 -1.52
CA SER A 55 -0.79 3.97 -2.29
C SER A 55 0.23 2.91 -1.88
N TYR A 56 -0.12 1.63 -2.01
CA TYR A 56 0.64 0.50 -1.47
C TYR A 56 2.08 0.41 -2.00
N ALA A 57 2.30 0.70 -3.29
CA ALA A 57 3.64 0.75 -3.87
C ALA A 57 4.52 1.83 -3.20
N LYS A 58 3.96 3.01 -2.94
CA LYS A 58 4.68 4.11 -2.26
C LYS A 58 4.95 3.80 -0.79
N ALA A 59 4.02 3.14 -0.12
CA ALA A 59 4.25 2.65 1.24
C ALA A 59 5.41 1.64 1.28
N LEU A 60 5.50 0.75 0.30
CA LEU A 60 6.59 -0.22 0.21
C LEU A 60 7.94 0.46 -0.08
N MET A 61 7.97 1.45 -0.98
CA MET A 61 9.15 2.29 -1.27
C MET A 61 9.63 3.03 -0.02
N PHE A 62 8.71 3.63 0.73
CA PHE A 62 9.01 4.32 2.00
C PHE A 62 9.66 3.38 3.02
N LEU A 63 9.09 2.19 3.21
CA LEU A 63 9.66 1.15 4.08
C LEU A 63 10.93 0.49 3.51
N GLY A 64 11.30 0.82 2.27
CA GLY A 64 12.58 0.49 1.64
C GLY A 64 13.68 1.51 1.90
N GLY A 65 13.35 2.67 2.50
CA GLY A 65 14.30 3.78 2.69
C GLY A 65 14.47 4.66 1.45
N GLU A 66 13.56 4.58 0.46
CA GLU A 66 13.61 5.48 -0.69
C GLU A 66 13.24 6.91 -0.27
N GLU A 67 14.16 7.85 -0.48
CA GLU A 67 13.98 9.26 -0.10
C GLU A 67 13.23 10.06 -1.18
N ASN A 68 13.28 9.62 -2.44
CA ASN A 68 12.65 10.27 -3.59
C ASN A 68 11.43 9.49 -4.10
N ILE A 69 10.42 9.33 -3.24
CA ILE A 69 9.18 8.65 -3.63
C ILE A 69 8.39 9.56 -4.59
N PRO A 70 8.15 9.16 -5.85
CA PRO A 70 7.55 10.02 -6.85
C PRO A 70 6.15 10.50 -6.44
N VAL A 71 5.86 11.77 -6.68
CA VAL A 71 4.54 12.40 -6.50
C VAL A 71 3.69 12.19 -7.77
N GLY A 72 2.44 11.72 -7.63
CA GLY A 72 1.60 11.19 -8.73
C GLY A 72 1.94 9.75 -9.13
N VAL A 73 1.11 8.91 -9.77
CA VAL A 73 -0.36 8.76 -9.78
C VAL A 73 -0.67 7.47 -8.98
N CYS A 74 -1.59 7.54 -8.01
CA CYS A 74 -2.10 6.35 -7.33
C CYS A 74 -3.17 5.68 -8.20
N GLY A 75 -3.02 4.38 -8.46
CA GLY A 75 -4.12 3.45 -8.76
C GLY A 75 -5.02 3.76 -9.95
N GLY A 76 -4.65 3.26 -11.13
CA GLY A 76 -5.61 2.73 -12.11
C GLY A 76 -6.62 3.71 -12.73
N ARG A 77 -6.20 4.40 -13.79
CA ARG A 77 -6.98 4.39 -15.03
C ARG A 77 -6.02 4.16 -16.17
N SER A 78 -6.10 2.97 -16.80
CA SER A 78 -5.68 2.82 -18.19
C SER A 78 -6.27 4.00 -18.96
N ALA A 79 -5.40 4.86 -19.50
CA ALA A 79 -5.81 5.78 -20.54
C ALA A 79 -6.27 4.91 -21.71
N ARG A 80 -7.60 4.77 -21.89
CA ARG A 80 -8.15 4.32 -23.17
C ARG A 80 -7.69 5.34 -24.22
N PRO A 81 -7.01 4.94 -25.30
CA PRO A 81 -6.91 5.83 -26.44
C PRO A 81 -8.32 6.02 -26.99
N ALA A 82 -8.79 7.26 -27.03
CA ALA A 82 -9.97 7.61 -27.80
C ALA A 82 -9.60 7.40 -29.28
N SER A 83 -10.27 6.44 -29.91
CA SER A 83 -10.37 6.33 -31.37
C SER A 83 -11.64 7.02 -31.82
#